data_AF-A0A1J3JCW3-F1
#
_entry.id   AF-A0A1J3JCW3-F1
#
_cell.length_a   1.000
_cell.length_b   1.000
_cell.length_c   1.000
_cell.angle_alpha   90.00
_cell.angle_beta   90.00
_cell.angle_gamma   90.00
#
_symmetry.space_group_name_H-M   'P 1'
#
loop_
_entity.id
_entity.type
_entity.pdbx_description
1 polymer ?
#
loop_
_entity_poly.entity_id
_entity_poly.type
_entity_poly.pdbx_seq_one_letter_code
_entity_poly.pdbx_strand_id
1 'polypeptide(L)'
;GGISRRISKVISVMQSFGIQQIITDGGYMQPLHDRQREMRHTFSEDNESHLVGLEEKVKTVVGYLVEEEDTVQVVSITGMGGVGKTTLARQVFN
;
A
#
# COMPACT_ATOMS: atom_id res chain seq x y z
N GLY A 1 36.21 24.76 12.76
CA GLY A 1 35.78 25.47 11.53
C GLY A 1 34.28 25.76 11.58
N GLY A 2 33.82 26.84 10.94
CA GLY A 2 32.41 27.30 11.04
C GLY A 2 31.35 26.33 10.52
N ILE A 3 31.68 25.48 9.54
CA ILE A 3 30.76 24.50 8.96
C ILE A 3 30.36 23.43 9.99
N SER A 4 31.33 22.87 10.73
CA SER A 4 31.07 21.87 11.77
C SER A 4 30.13 22.40 12.86
N ARG A 5 30.29 23.66 13.28
CA ARG A 5 29.36 24.31 14.23
C ARG A 5 27.93 24.41 13.71
N ARG A 6 27.76 24.73 12.42
CA ARG A 6 26.43 24.80 11.79
C ARG A 6 25.78 23.43 11.71
N ILE A 7 26.54 22.39 11.34
CA ILE A 7 26.06 21.01 11.27
C ILE A 7 25.63 20.50 12.65
N SER A 8 26.46 20.68 13.67
CA SER A 8 26.10 20.28 15.05
C SER A 8 24.85 20.99 15.57
N LYS A 9 24.66 22.27 15.22
CA LYS A 9 23.46 23.02 15.61
C LYS A 9 22.19 22.44 14.97
N VAL A 10 22.24 22.09 13.69
CA VAL A 10 21.09 21.49 12.98
C VAL A 10 20.75 20.12 13.58
N ILE A 11 21.75 19.27 13.84
CA ILE A 11 21.56 17.94 14.44
C ILE A 11 20.86 18.03 15.80
N SER A 12 21.31 18.95 16.66
CA SER A 12 20.73 19.16 17.99
C SER A 12 19.26 19.60 17.92
N VAL A 13 18.92 20.49 16.99
CA VAL A 13 17.54 20.94 16.79
C VAL A 13 16.67 19.77 16.32
N MET A 14 17.12 19.00 15.34
CA MET A 14 16.37 17.84 14.83
C MET A 14 16.04 16.83 15.93
N GLN A 15 16.99 16.55 16.83
CA GLN A 15 16.76 15.68 17.98
C GLN A 15 15.72 16.25 18.96
N SER A 16 15.75 17.56 19.23
CA SER A 16 14.79 18.20 20.13
C SER A 16 13.34 18.12 19.63
N PHE A 17 13.16 18.06 18.31
CA PHE A 17 11.86 17.87 17.66
C PHE A 17 11.48 16.39 17.46
N GLY A 18 12.26 15.44 17.99
CA GLY A 18 12.00 14.00 17.85
C GLY A 18 12.21 13.47 16.44
N ILE A 19 12.92 14.21 15.57
CA ILE A 19 13.22 13.79 14.20
C ILE A 19 14.35 12.77 14.24
N GLN A 20 14.01 11.49 14.08
CA GLN A 20 14.99 10.41 13.98
C GLN A 20 15.77 10.53 12.67
N GLN A 21 17.10 10.65 12.75
CA GLN A 21 17.96 10.59 11.58
C GLN A 21 18.26 9.13 11.28
N ILE A 22 17.78 8.63 10.14
CA ILE A 22 18.16 7.33 9.59
C ILE A 22 19.57 7.50 9.00
N ILE A 23 20.59 7.58 9.84
CA ILE A 23 21.99 7.55 9.37
C ILE A 23 22.61 6.30 9.94
N THR A 24 22.34 5.18 9.28
CA THR A 24 23.22 4.01 9.30
C THR A 24 22.98 3.22 8.03
N ASP A 25 24.01 3.25 7.19
CA ASP A 25 24.36 2.22 6.21
C ASP A 25 23.51 2.10 4.94
N GLY A 26 23.83 2.94 3.94
CA GLY A 26 23.89 2.55 2.52
C GLY A 26 22.67 1.91 1.81
N GLY A 27 21.51 1.77 2.45
CA GLY A 27 20.39 0.97 1.95
C GLY A 27 19.10 1.77 1.76
N TYR A 28 19.13 2.87 0.99
CA TYR A 28 17.93 3.64 0.68
C TYR A 28 17.29 3.23 -0.64
N MET A 29 16.54 2.14 -0.63
CA MET A 29 15.53 1.83 -1.65
C MET A 29 14.33 1.03 -1.08
N GLN A 30 13.92 1.23 0.19
CA GLN A 30 12.70 0.58 0.72
C GLN A 30 11.82 1.46 1.66
N PRO A 31 11.27 2.62 1.23
CA PRO A 31 10.09 3.15 1.94
C PRO A 31 8.92 3.58 1.07
N LEU A 32 9.03 3.62 -0.25
CA LEU A 32 7.88 4.01 -1.09
C LEU A 32 6.81 2.91 -1.15
N HIS A 33 7.22 1.65 -1.22
CA HIS A 33 6.28 0.53 -1.31
C HIS A 33 5.55 0.26 0.01
N ASP A 34 6.26 0.33 1.15
CA ASP A 34 5.66 0.07 2.45
C ASP A 34 4.71 1.20 2.88
N ARG A 35 5.09 2.46 2.63
CA ARG A 35 4.18 3.60 2.87
C ARG A 35 2.94 3.53 1.97
N GLN A 36 3.07 3.07 0.73
CA GLN A 36 1.90 2.84 -0.14
C GLN A 36 1.01 1.71 0.38
N ARG A 37 1.58 0.63 0.96
CA ARG A 37 0.80 -0.44 1.58
C ARG A 37 0.07 0.06 2.83
N GLU A 38 0.71 0.84 3.69
CA GLU A 38 0.07 1.48 4.85
C GLU A 38 -1.04 2.47 4.45
N MET A 39 -0.85 3.28 3.39
CA MET A 39 -1.91 4.14 2.86
C MET A 39 -3.10 3.34 2.29
N ARG A 40 -2.87 2.08 1.89
CA ARG A 40 -3.91 1.13 1.51
C ARG A 40 -4.38 0.33 2.73
N HIS A 41 -4.38 0.89 3.93
CA HIS A 41 -5.05 0.31 5.09
C HIS A 41 -6.48 -0.09 4.66
N THR A 42 -6.69 -1.38 4.44
CA THR A 42 -8.01 -1.90 4.15
C THR A 42 -8.73 -2.05 5.48
N PHE A 43 -9.97 -1.57 5.54
CA PHE A 43 -10.84 -1.69 6.71
C PHE A 43 -10.80 -3.12 7.32
N SER A 44 -10.97 -3.24 8.63
CA SER A 44 -11.03 -4.52 9.36
C SER A 44 -11.88 -5.57 8.64
N GLU A 45 -11.56 -6.87 8.81
CA GLU A 45 -12.25 -8.02 8.19
C GLU A 45 -13.77 -8.06 8.40
N ASP A 46 -14.30 -7.30 9.37
CA ASP A 46 -15.70 -7.35 9.73
C ASP A 46 -16.58 -6.42 8.88
N ASN A 47 -17.51 -7.06 8.16
CA ASN A 47 -18.71 -6.57 7.47
C ASN A 47 -18.66 -6.47 5.94
N GLU A 48 -18.57 -7.61 5.27
CA GLU A 48 -19.02 -7.77 3.88
C GLU A 48 -20.55 -7.70 3.71
N SER A 49 -21.30 -7.74 4.82
CA SER A 49 -22.77 -7.77 4.85
C SER A 49 -23.49 -6.55 4.26
N HIS A 50 -22.76 -5.45 4.00
CA HIS A 50 -23.32 -4.21 3.44
C HIS A 50 -22.84 -3.91 2.01
N LEU A 51 -22.10 -4.82 1.37
CA LEU A 51 -21.65 -4.63 0.01
C LEU A 51 -22.71 -5.10 -0.99
N VAL A 52 -23.09 -4.23 -1.92
CA VAL A 52 -24.11 -4.51 -2.95
C VAL A 52 -23.63 -4.04 -4.32
N GLY A 53 -24.11 -4.66 -5.39
CA GLY A 53 -23.84 -4.23 -6.77
C GLY A 53 -22.45 -4.60 -7.28
N LEU A 54 -21.82 -5.60 -6.66
CA LEU A 54 -20.52 -6.13 -7.06
C LEU A 54 -20.60 -7.56 -7.60
N GLU A 55 -21.76 -8.19 -7.53
CA GLU A 55 -21.98 -9.61 -7.80
C GLU A 55 -21.55 -9.98 -9.22
N GLU A 56 -21.92 -9.18 -10.21
CA GLU A 56 -21.53 -9.38 -11.61
C GLU A 56 -20.02 -9.20 -11.80
N LYS A 57 -19.43 -8.18 -11.16
CA LYS A 57 -17.99 -7.89 -11.27
C LYS A 57 -17.14 -8.99 -10.63
N VAL A 58 -17.58 -9.53 -9.49
CA VAL A 58 -16.93 -10.68 -8.84
C VAL A 58 -16.98 -11.87 -9.79
N LYS A 59 -18.15 -12.19 -10.35
CA LYS A 59 -18.30 -13.31 -11.29
C LYS A 59 -17.37 -13.17 -12.50
N THR A 60 -17.24 -11.97 -13.06
CA THR A 60 -16.31 -11.70 -14.16
C THR A 60 -14.86 -11.97 -13.77
N VAL A 61 -14.41 -11.44 -12.63
CA VAL A 61 -13.01 -11.61 -12.20
C VAL A 61 -12.71 -13.08 -11.84
N VAL A 62 -13.64 -13.77 -11.17
CA VAL A 62 -13.50 -15.21 -10.88
C VAL A 62 -13.47 -16.02 -12.17
N GLY A 63 -14.30 -15.67 -13.17
CA GLY A 63 -14.25 -16.29 -14.48
C GLY A 63 -12.85 -16.25 -15.11
N TYR A 64 -12.19 -15.10 -15.05
CA TYR A 64 -10.81 -14.94 -15.55
C TYR A 64 -9.72 -15.65 -14.73
N LEU A 65 -10.03 -16.11 -13.51
CA LEU A 65 -9.07 -16.76 -12.60
C LEU A 65 -9.23 -18.28 -12.52
N VAL A 66 -10.40 -18.79 -12.93
CA VAL A 66 -10.77 -20.22 -12.83
C VAL A 66 -10.65 -20.91 -14.20
N GLU A 67 -10.30 -20.19 -15.26
CA GLU A 67 -10.01 -20.81 -16.56
C GLU A 67 -8.89 -21.85 -16.38
N GLU A 68 -9.15 -23.11 -16.79
CA GLU A 68 -8.21 -24.24 -16.66
C GLU A 68 -7.08 -24.14 -17.71
N GLU A 69 -6.26 -23.10 -17.60
CA GLU A 69 -4.97 -23.07 -18.28
C GLU A 69 -3.87 -23.48 -17.30
N ASP A 70 -2.94 -24.32 -17.73
CA ASP A 70 -1.75 -24.74 -16.96
C ASP A 70 -0.74 -23.59 -16.70
N THR A 71 -1.17 -22.34 -16.81
CA THR A 71 -0.34 -21.14 -16.74
C THR A 71 -0.80 -20.18 -15.64
N VAL A 72 0.13 -19.34 -15.16
CA VAL A 72 -0.18 -18.34 -14.13
C VAL A 72 -1.05 -17.23 -14.73
N GLN A 73 -2.27 -17.09 -14.23
CA GLN A 73 -3.19 -16.03 -14.63
C GLN A 73 -3.01 -14.76 -13.77
N VAL A 74 -3.00 -13.60 -14.43
CA VAL A 74 -2.84 -12.30 -13.78
C VAL A 74 -3.95 -11.37 -14.24
N VAL A 75 -4.77 -10.89 -13.30
CA VAL A 75 -5.86 -9.93 -13.55
C VAL A 75 -5.55 -8.60 -12.86
N SER A 76 -5.62 -7.50 -13.62
CA SER A 76 -5.41 -6.14 -13.09
C SER A 76 -6.73 -5.38 -12.96
N ILE A 77 -7.00 -4.83 -11.76
CA ILE A 77 -8.18 -4.00 -11.49
C ILE A 77 -7.78 -2.53 -11.50
N THR A 78 -8.31 -1.76 -12.46
CA THR A 78 -7.94 -0.34 -12.69
C THR A 78 -9.17 0.58 -12.66
N GLY A 79 -8.95 1.90 -12.55
CA GLY A 79 -10.02 2.90 -12.48
C GLY A 79 -9.73 4.06 -11.51
N MET A 80 -10.62 5.05 -11.47
CA MET A 80 -10.50 6.25 -10.63
C MET A 80 -10.35 5.94 -9.13
N GLY A 81 -9.84 6.90 -8.35
CA GLY A 81 -9.80 6.80 -6.89
C GLY A 81 -11.20 6.64 -6.30
N GLY A 82 -11.35 5.87 -5.21
CA GLY A 82 -12.62 5.71 -4.50
C GLY A 82 -13.67 4.78 -5.13
N VAL A 83 -13.47 4.28 -6.36
CA VAL A 83 -14.46 3.44 -7.06
C VAL A 83 -14.61 1.99 -6.50
N GLY A 84 -13.87 1.63 -5.45
CA GLY A 84 -13.97 0.31 -4.81
C GLY A 84 -13.13 -0.81 -5.44
N LYS A 85 -12.04 -0.50 -6.15
CA LYS A 85 -11.12 -1.52 -6.74
C LYS A 85 -10.58 -2.50 -5.72
N THR A 86 -10.07 -1.98 -4.60
CA THR A 86 -9.54 -2.81 -3.50
C THR A 86 -10.65 -3.61 -2.84
N THR A 87 -11.87 -3.07 -2.79
CA THR A 87 -13.06 -3.76 -2.27
C THR A 87 -13.44 -4.94 -3.16
N LEU A 88 -13.41 -4.76 -4.49
CA LEU A 88 -13.63 -5.84 -5.45
C LEU A 88 -12.58 -6.95 -5.33
N ALA A 89 -11.30 -6.57 -5.21
CA ALA A 89 -10.23 -7.54 -5.02
C ALA A 89 -10.46 -8.39 -3.77
N ARG A 90 -10.84 -7.77 -2.64
CA ARG A 90 -11.10 -8.51 -1.39
C ARG A 90 -12.25 -9.52 -1.55
N GLN A 91 -13.36 -9.12 -2.16
CA GLN A 91 -14.52 -9.99 -2.38
C GLN A 91 -14.25 -11.20 -3.29
N VAL A 92 -13.24 -11.11 -4.16
CA VAL A 92 -12.83 -12.24 -5.02
C VAL A 92 -11.94 -13.23 -4.27
N PHE A 93 -11.15 -12.77 -3.29
CA PHE A 93 -10.12 -13.58 -2.62
C PHE A 93 -10.42 -13.95 -1.16
N ASN A 94 -11.37 -13.28 -0.50
CA ASN A 94 -11.82 -13.57 0.87
C ASN A 94 -12.61 -14.88 0.95
#